data_AF-A0A6B3FY99-F1
#
_entry.id   AF-A0A6B3FY99-F1
#
_cell.length_a   1.000
_cell.length_b   1.000
_cell.length_c   1.000
_cell.angle_alpha   90.00
_cell.angle_beta   90.00
_cell.angle_gamma   90.00
#
_symmetry.space_group_name_H-M   'P 1'
#
loop_
_entity.id
_entity.type
_entity.pdbx_description
1 polymer ?
#
loop_
_entity_poly.entity_id
_entity_poly.type
_entity_poly.pdbx_seq_one_letter_code
_entity_poly.pdbx_strand_id
1 'polypeptide(L)'
;MPHTERRGELAVRASRLAAQGALRAVLDELADGDPYERRTAVIAAAVGRDAEWIGARLADEDAVVRGHALRAARTLGVPDTAYERAFADAPA
;
A
#
# COMPACT_ATOMS: atom_id res chain seq x y z
N MET A 1 21.30 -8.78 -3.85
CA MET A 1 20.43 -9.79 -3.21
C MET A 1 19.41 -10.34 -4.21
N PRO A 2 19.17 -11.66 -4.20
CA PRO A 2 18.04 -12.31 -4.86
C PRO A 2 16.70 -11.62 -4.56
N HIS A 3 15.76 -11.66 -5.50
CA HIS A 3 14.47 -10.95 -5.38
C HIS A 3 13.64 -11.43 -4.17
N THR A 4 13.60 -12.73 -3.90
CA THR A 4 12.81 -13.31 -2.80
C THR A 4 13.29 -12.84 -1.42
N GLU A 5 14.60 -12.80 -1.20
CA GLU A 5 15.18 -12.34 0.07
C GLU A 5 14.89 -10.86 0.32
N ARG A 6 14.94 -10.02 -0.74
CA ARG A 6 14.55 -8.61 -0.63
C ARG A 6 13.10 -8.43 -0.20
N ARG A 7 12.18 -9.27 -0.71
CA ARG A 7 10.77 -9.22 -0.28
C ARG A 7 10.58 -9.68 1.16
N GLY A 8 11.32 -10.70 1.60
CA GLY A 8 11.28 -11.18 2.97
C GLY A 8 11.72 -10.09 3.97
N GLU A 9 12.84 -9.43 3.67
CA GLU A 9 13.37 -8.35 4.51
C GLU A 9 12.40 -7.15 4.57
N LEU A 10 11.79 -6.77 3.44
CA LEU A 10 10.76 -5.72 3.41
C LEU A 10 9.59 -6.08 4.34
N ALA A 11 9.11 -7.32 4.30
CA ALA A 11 7.98 -7.75 5.11
C ALA A 11 8.31 -7.71 6.62
N VAL A 12 9.51 -8.14 7.00
CA VAL A 12 9.98 -8.08 8.39
C VAL A 12 10.06 -6.64 8.88
N ARG A 13 10.65 -5.74 8.08
CA ARG A 13 10.77 -4.32 8.43
C ARG A 13 9.41 -3.64 8.53
N ALA A 14 8.52 -3.85 7.57
CA ALA A 14 7.18 -3.27 7.58
C ALA A 14 6.38 -3.72 8.81
N SER A 15 6.41 -5.02 9.13
CA SER A 15 5.75 -5.56 10.33
C SER A 15 6.30 -4.93 11.62
N ARG A 16 7.63 -4.76 11.71
CA ARG A 16 8.28 -4.13 12.86
C ARG A 16 7.90 -2.66 13.01
N LEU A 17 7.91 -1.90 11.92
CA LEU A 17 7.51 -0.50 11.92
C LEU A 17 6.03 -0.33 12.29
N ALA A 18 5.17 -1.25 11.84
CA ALA A 18 3.75 -1.25 12.20
C ALA A 18 3.56 -1.47 13.71
N ALA A 19 4.26 -2.46 14.28
CA ALA A 19 4.23 -2.73 15.71
C ALA A 19 4.76 -1.56 16.56
N GLN A 20 5.60 -0.71 15.98
CA GLN A 20 6.15 0.50 16.61
C GLN A 20 5.31 1.75 16.38
N GLY A 21 4.23 1.67 15.59
CA GLY A 21 3.41 2.84 15.21
C GLY A 21 4.12 3.81 14.25
N ALA A 22 5.27 3.43 13.69
CA ALA A 22 6.10 4.28 12.83
C ALA A 22 5.87 4.04 11.33
N LEU A 23 5.13 2.98 10.96
CA LEU A 23 4.97 2.59 9.55
C LEU A 23 4.32 3.70 8.72
N ARG A 24 3.30 4.38 9.24
CA ARG A 24 2.53 5.36 8.45
C ARG A 24 3.40 6.48 7.89
N ALA A 25 4.28 7.05 8.72
CA ALA A 25 5.19 8.11 8.28
C ALA A 25 6.12 7.65 7.14
N VAL A 26 6.63 6.41 7.22
CA VAL A 26 7.47 5.83 6.16
C VAL A 26 6.69 5.59 4.88
N LEU A 27 5.43 5.15 5.00
CA LEU A 27 4.57 4.95 3.82
C LEU A 27 4.28 6.26 3.10
N ASP A 28 4.10 7.35 3.84
CA ASP A 28 3.84 8.67 3.26
C ASP A 28 5.07 9.22 2.55
N GLU A 29 6.27 9.09 3.15
CA GLU A 29 7.53 9.46 2.49
C GLU A 29 7.74 8.68 1.18
N LEU A 30 7.52 7.35 1.20
CA LEU A 30 7.65 6.52 -0.01
C LEU A 30 6.57 6.82 -1.06
N ALA A 31 5.40 7.31 -0.65
CA ALA A 31 4.31 7.64 -1.58
C ALA A 31 4.61 8.90 -2.41
N ASP A 32 5.40 9.81 -1.85
CA ASP A 32 5.84 11.04 -2.52
C ASP A 32 7.10 10.82 -3.39
N GLY A 33 7.67 9.62 -3.32
CA GLY A 33 8.86 9.22 -4.05
C GLY A 33 8.61 8.77 -5.50
N ASP A 34 9.59 8.07 -6.05
CA ASP A 34 9.54 7.54 -7.41
C ASP A 34 8.55 6.35 -7.54
N PRO A 35 8.24 5.90 -8.77
CA PRO A 35 7.32 4.78 -8.97
C PRO A 35 7.72 3.48 -8.25
N TYR A 36 9.02 3.23 -8.06
CA TYR A 36 9.50 2.05 -7.33
C TYR A 36 9.26 2.21 -5.83
N GLU A 37 9.46 3.40 -5.28
CA GLU A 37 9.17 3.74 -3.89
C GLU A 37 7.68 3.60 -3.59
N ARG A 38 6.81 4.15 -4.45
CA ARG A 38 5.35 4.01 -4.33
C ARG A 38 4.87 2.57 -4.34
N ARG A 39 5.45 1.73 -5.22
CA ARG A 39 5.17 0.28 -5.26
C ARG A 39 5.68 -0.43 -4.02
N THR A 40 6.78 0.02 -3.44
CA THR A 40 7.30 -0.49 -2.18
C THR A 40 6.35 -0.14 -1.03
N ALA A 41 5.83 1.08 -1.01
CA ALA A 41 4.88 1.55 -0.01
C ALA A 41 3.62 0.69 0.04
N VAL A 42 2.98 0.40 -1.11
CA VAL A 42 1.74 -0.42 -1.11
C VAL A 42 1.97 -1.85 -0.63
N ILE A 43 3.14 -2.43 -0.90
CA ILE A 43 3.50 -3.76 -0.37
C ILE A 43 3.71 -3.69 1.15
N ALA A 44 4.44 -2.67 1.63
CA ALA A 44 4.69 -2.48 3.06
C ALA A 44 3.38 -2.22 3.83
N ALA A 45 2.48 -1.41 3.29
CA ALA A 45 1.15 -1.15 3.87
C ALA A 45 0.32 -2.42 3.98
N ALA A 46 0.32 -3.26 2.94
CA ALA A 46 -0.38 -4.54 2.96
C ALA A 46 0.17 -5.50 4.03
N VAL A 47 1.50 -5.56 4.20
CA VAL A 47 2.15 -6.35 5.25
C VAL A 47 1.83 -5.80 6.64
N GLY A 48 1.91 -4.47 6.80
CA GLY A 48 1.58 -3.77 8.04
C GLY A 48 0.09 -3.73 8.38
N ARG A 49 -0.75 -4.36 7.55
CA ARG A 49 -2.21 -4.44 7.69
C ARG A 49 -2.91 -3.07 7.73
N ASP A 50 -2.37 -2.11 7.01
CA ASP A 50 -2.86 -0.73 7.02
C ASP A 50 -4.03 -0.54 6.03
N ALA A 51 -5.24 -0.88 6.47
CA ALA A 51 -6.44 -0.85 5.63
C ALA A 51 -6.81 0.56 5.15
N GLU A 52 -6.66 1.56 6.01
CA GLU A 52 -6.97 2.95 5.67
C GLU A 52 -6.04 3.48 4.57
N TRP A 53 -4.73 3.27 4.75
CA TRP A 53 -3.75 3.68 3.75
C TRP A 53 -3.97 2.96 2.42
N ILE A 54 -4.26 1.65 2.45
CA ILE A 54 -4.58 0.86 1.25
C ILE A 54 -5.84 1.38 0.56
N GLY A 55 -6.89 1.74 1.31
CA GLY A 55 -8.12 2.29 0.77
C GLY A 55 -7.89 3.58 -0.02
N ALA A 56 -7.00 4.46 0.47
CA ALA A 56 -6.65 5.71 -0.22
C ALA A 56 -5.93 5.51 -1.56
N ARG A 57 -5.36 4.33 -1.82
CA ARG A 57 -4.60 4.02 -3.06
C ARG A 57 -5.40 3.23 -4.09
N LEU A 58 -6.71 3.06 -3.88
CA LEU A 58 -7.58 2.37 -4.83
C LEU A 58 -7.70 3.12 -6.18
N ALA A 59 -7.57 4.45 -6.17
CA ALA A 59 -7.55 5.31 -7.36
C ALA A 59 -6.16 5.93 -7.65
N ASP A 60 -5.08 5.34 -7.12
CA ASP A 60 -3.72 5.82 -7.38
C ASP A 60 -3.44 5.94 -8.90
N GLU A 61 -2.68 6.91 -9.38
CA GLU A 61 -2.40 7.06 -10.82
C GLU A 61 -1.54 5.91 -11.40
N ASP A 62 -0.66 5.29 -10.61
CA ASP A 62 0.13 4.13 -11.03
C ASP A 62 -0.76 2.87 -10.99
N ALA A 63 -1.01 2.30 -12.17
CA ALA A 63 -1.81 1.09 -12.33
C ALA A 63 -1.29 -0.11 -11.52
N VAL A 64 0.02 -0.19 -11.29
CA VAL A 64 0.63 -1.23 -10.46
C VAL A 64 0.25 -1.04 -9.00
N VAL A 65 0.30 0.21 -8.50
CA VAL A 65 -0.11 0.54 -7.13
C VAL A 65 -1.59 0.24 -6.95
N ARG A 66 -2.47 0.68 -7.86
CA ARG A 66 -3.91 0.34 -7.83
C ARG A 66 -4.15 -1.16 -7.78
N GLY A 67 -3.46 -1.93 -8.63
CA GLY A 67 -3.61 -3.38 -8.68
C GLY A 67 -3.24 -4.07 -7.37
N HIS A 68 -2.16 -3.62 -6.72
CA HIS A 68 -1.77 -4.10 -5.40
C HIS A 68 -2.77 -3.69 -4.31
N ALA A 69 -3.21 -2.44 -4.32
CA ALA A 69 -4.21 -1.92 -3.38
C ALA A 69 -5.52 -2.72 -3.47
N LEU A 70 -6.06 -2.93 -4.68
CA LEU A 70 -7.28 -3.72 -4.91
C LEU A 70 -7.18 -5.15 -4.38
N ARG A 71 -6.02 -5.80 -4.57
CA ARG A 71 -5.80 -7.17 -4.08
C ARG A 71 -5.73 -7.22 -2.54
N ALA A 72 -5.05 -6.25 -1.93
CA ALA A 72 -4.91 -6.17 -0.48
C ALA A 72 -6.20 -5.74 0.21
N ALA A 73 -6.96 -4.81 -0.37
CA ALA A 73 -8.17 -4.22 0.21
C ALA A 73 -9.21 -5.28 0.57
N ARG A 74 -9.36 -6.31 -0.26
CA ARG A 74 -10.27 -7.45 -0.03
C ARG A 74 -9.92 -8.25 1.23
N THR A 75 -8.64 -8.46 1.50
CA THR A 75 -8.18 -9.22 2.68
C THR A 75 -8.05 -8.35 3.92
N LEU A 76 -8.02 -7.02 3.75
CA LEU A 76 -7.92 -6.04 4.82
C LEU A 76 -9.29 -5.58 5.35
N GLY A 77 -10.37 -5.85 4.63
CA GLY A 77 -11.70 -5.38 5.02
C GLY A 77 -11.86 -3.88 4.84
N VAL A 78 -11.26 -3.31 3.79
CA VAL A 78 -11.45 -1.90 3.42
C VAL A 78 -12.94 -1.65 3.16
N PRO A 79 -13.54 -0.56 3.70
CA PRO A 79 -14.97 -0.29 3.55
C PRO A 79 -15.36 0.03 2.11
N ASP A 80 -16.59 -0.32 1.73
CA ASP A 80 -17.16 -0.08 0.39
C ASP A 80 -17.07 1.39 -0.04
N THR A 81 -17.22 2.32 0.91
CA THR A 81 -17.10 3.77 0.66
C THR A 81 -15.74 4.18 0.08
N ALA A 82 -14.66 3.44 0.36
CA ALA A 82 -13.36 3.71 -0.27
C ALA A 82 -13.34 3.30 -1.75
N TYR A 83 -14.04 2.22 -2.11
CA TYR A 83 -14.19 1.80 -3.50
C TYR A 83 -15.10 2.74 -4.28
N GLU A 84 -16.18 3.22 -3.66
CA GLU A 84 -17.09 4.21 -4.26
C GLU A 84 -16.36 5.50 -4.61
N ARG A 85 -15.54 6.02 -3.68
CA ARG A 85 -14.69 7.19 -3.94
C ARG A 85 -13.72 6.93 -5.08
N ALA A 86 -13.02 5.80 -5.04
CA ALA A 86 -12.07 5.45 -6.08
C ALA A 86 -12.72 5.30 -7.47
N PHE A 87 -13.97 4.83 -7.52
CA PHE A 87 -14.75 4.77 -8.75
C PHE A 87 -15.15 6.16 -9.24
N ALA A 88 -15.55 7.07 -8.35
CA ALA A 88 -15.86 8.45 -8.71
C ALA A 88 -14.65 9.23 -9.23
N ASP A 89 -13.45 8.90 -8.74
CA ASP A 89 -12.19 9.53 -9.15
C ASP A 89 -11.59 8.91 -10.43
N ALA A 90 -12.16 7.81 -10.94
CA ALA A 90 -11.66 7.16 -12.14
C ALA A 90 -11.94 8.04 -13.39
N PRO A 91 -10.96 8.20 -14.30
CA PRO A 91 -11.19 8.93 -15.54
C PRO A 91 -12.21 8.20 -16.42
N ALA A 92 -13.09 8.98 -17.07
CA ALA A 92 -14.17 8.51 -17.95
C ALA A 92 -13.68 7.96 -19.29
#